data_AF-A0A0F9QQX7-F1
#
_entry.id   AF-A0A0F9QQX7-F1
#
_cell.length_a   1.000
_cell.length_b   1.000
_cell.length_c   1.000
_cell.angle_alpha   90.00
_cell.angle_beta   90.00
_cell.angle_gamma   90.00
#
_symmetry.space_group_name_H-M   'P 1'
#
loop_
_entity.id
_entity.type
_entity.pdbx_description
1 polymer ?
#
loop_
_entity_poly.entity_id
_entity_poly.type
_entity_poly.pdbx_seq_one_letter_code
_entity_poly.pdbx_strand_id
1 'polypeptide(L)'
;MSVRSELRAEALIRAGHRCEWPQCDETRWLEMSHIIPLGSGGKDELSNVWILDRPHHDLYDGRAPFKRRELRVLVVELMRWRRE
;
A
#
# COMPACT_ATOMS: atom_id res chain seq x y z
N MET A 1 17.85 -8.29 -13.63
CA MET A 1 16.99 -7.78 -12.55
C MET A 1 16.00 -8.86 -12.18
N SER A 2 15.49 -8.90 -10.94
CA SER A 2 14.43 -9.85 -10.57
C SER A 2 13.07 -9.30 -11.01
N VAL A 3 12.12 -10.20 -11.28
CA VAL A 3 10.70 -9.83 -11.59
C VAL A 3 10.14 -8.84 -10.56
N ARG A 4 10.49 -9.03 -9.28
CA ARG A 4 10.08 -8.13 -8.19
C ARG A 4 10.67 -6.74 -8.27
N SER A 5 11.88 -6.60 -8.84
CA SER A 5 12.51 -5.29 -9.03
C SER A 5 11.81 -4.49 -10.12
N GLU A 6 11.38 -5.15 -11.20
CA GLU A 6 10.63 -4.52 -12.30
C GLU A 6 9.23 -4.13 -11.83
N LEU A 7 8.52 -5.06 -11.18
CA LEU A 7 7.20 -4.81 -10.59
C LEU A 7 7.23 -3.62 -9.61
N ARG A 8 8.27 -3.54 -8.78
CA ARG A 8 8.46 -2.41 -7.86
C ARG A 8 8.64 -1.09 -8.59
N ALA A 9 9.43 -1.05 -9.66
CA ALA A 9 9.64 0.16 -10.44
C ALA A 9 8.33 0.63 -11.08
N GLU A 10 7.57 -0.29 -11.65
CA GLU A 10 6.26 0.00 -12.24
C GLU A 10 5.24 0.48 -11.19
N ALA A 11 5.21 -0.15 -10.02
CA ALA A 11 4.36 0.26 -8.91
C ALA A 11 4.71 1.67 -8.40
N LEU A 12 6.00 2.03 -8.32
CA LEU A 12 6.45 3.38 -7.96
C LEU A 12 6.01 4.43 -8.98
N ILE A 13 6.09 4.12 -10.28
CA ILE A 13 5.63 5.01 -11.35
C ILE A 13 4.11 5.20 -11.26
N ARG A 14 3.34 4.11 -11.11
CA ARG A 14 1.87 4.14 -10.93
C ARG A 14 1.47 5.01 -9.73
N ALA A 15 2.18 4.89 -8.62
CA ALA A 15 1.93 5.65 -7.41
C ALA A 15 2.41 7.12 -7.48
N GLY A 16 3.00 7.55 -8.60
CA GLY A 16 3.58 8.90 -8.72
C GLY A 16 4.69 9.17 -7.70
N HIS A 17 5.44 8.12 -7.31
CA HIS A 17 6.47 8.16 -6.28
C HIS A 17 5.98 8.71 -4.93
N ARG A 18 4.78 8.28 -4.51
CA ARG A 18 4.14 8.65 -3.24
C ARG A 18 3.56 7.43 -2.53
N CYS A 19 3.41 7.53 -1.22
CA CYS A 19 2.60 6.60 -0.44
C CYS A 19 1.15 6.62 -0.94
N GLU A 20 0.57 5.44 -1.15
CA GLU A 20 -0.82 5.24 -1.58
C GLU A 20 -1.78 5.07 -0.41
N TRP A 21 -1.28 5.13 0.82
CA TRP A 21 -2.15 5.19 1.98
C TRP A 21 -3.02 6.46 1.90
N PRO A 22 -4.33 6.38 2.14
CA PRO A 22 -5.16 7.55 1.95
C PRO A 22 -4.77 8.70 2.89
N GLN A 23 -4.83 9.92 2.37
CA GLN A 23 -4.46 11.14 3.11
C GLN A 23 -2.97 11.16 3.55
N CYS A 24 -2.10 10.43 2.85
CA CYS A 24 -0.66 10.48 3.01
C CYS A 24 0.01 11.10 1.78
N ASP A 25 0.97 11.99 2.00
CA ASP A 25 1.75 12.65 0.94
C ASP A 25 3.25 12.35 1.04
N GLU A 26 3.64 11.32 1.78
CA GLU A 26 5.04 10.95 1.95
C GLU A 26 5.64 10.41 0.64
N THR A 27 6.89 10.80 0.37
CA THR A 27 7.64 10.46 -0.86
C THR A 27 8.96 9.74 -0.56
N ARG A 28 9.30 9.58 0.73
CA ARG A 28 10.52 8.95 1.21
C ARG A 28 10.26 7.55 1.73
N TRP A 29 11.30 6.71 1.67
CA TRP A 29 11.29 5.35 2.24
C TRP A 29 10.10 4.52 1.76
N LEU A 30 9.79 4.65 0.47
CA LEU A 30 8.67 3.97 -0.17
C LEU A 30 9.00 2.49 -0.37
N GLU A 31 8.15 1.60 0.10
CA GLU A 31 8.27 0.16 0.01
C GLU A 31 7.07 -0.42 -0.74
N MET A 32 7.29 -1.53 -1.44
CA MET A 32 6.22 -2.24 -2.14
C MET A 32 5.70 -3.32 -1.19
N SER A 33 4.39 -3.32 -0.97
CA SER A 33 3.69 -4.31 -0.15
C SER A 33 2.64 -5.02 -1.02
N HIS A 34 2.35 -6.28 -0.71
CA HIS A 34 1.28 -7.01 -1.38
C HIS A 34 -0.05 -6.75 -0.68
N ILE A 35 -1.11 -6.46 -1.44
CA ILE A 35 -2.46 -6.27 -0.90
C ILE A 35 -3.00 -7.60 -0.37
N ILE A 36 -2.88 -8.65 -1.17
CA ILE A 36 -3.13 -10.03 -0.74
C ILE A 36 -1.77 -10.69 -0.56
N PRO A 37 -1.44 -11.18 0.66
CA PRO A 37 -0.18 -11.87 0.90
C PRO A 37 0.01 -13.09 -0.01
N LEU A 38 1.24 -13.36 -0.44
CA LEU A 38 1.57 -14.52 -1.28
C LEU A 38 1.14 -15.85 -0.62
N GLY A 39 1.32 -15.96 0.70
CA GLY A 39 0.89 -17.14 1.47
C GLY A 39 -0.63 -17.35 1.53
N SER A 40 -1.41 -16.33 1.15
CA SER A 40 -2.88 -16.35 1.08
C SER A 40 -3.40 -16.42 -0.35
N GLY A 41 -2.54 -16.75 -1.32
CA GLY A 41 -2.90 -16.86 -2.74
C GLY A 41 -2.70 -15.57 -3.55
N GLY A 42 -2.09 -14.53 -2.96
CA GLY A 42 -1.65 -13.35 -3.70
C GLY A 42 -0.58 -13.66 -4.74
N LYS A 43 -0.46 -12.80 -5.75
CA LYS A 43 0.50 -12.94 -6.85
C LYS A 43 1.40 -11.70 -6.95
N ASP A 44 2.56 -11.89 -7.59
CA ASP A 44 3.47 -10.81 -7.99
C ASP A 44 2.91 -10.11 -9.24
N GLU A 45 1.86 -9.31 -9.07
CA GLU A 45 1.18 -8.56 -10.14
C GLU A 45 0.90 -7.12 -9.71
N LEU A 46 0.87 -6.19 -10.67
CA LEU A 46 0.74 -4.75 -10.38
C LEU A 46 -0.56 -4.41 -9.65
N SER A 47 -1.64 -5.16 -9.91
CA SER A 47 -2.95 -5.05 -9.24
C SER A 47 -2.95 -5.50 -7.79
N ASN A 48 -1.99 -6.35 -7.39
CA ASN A 48 -1.91 -6.92 -6.05
C ASN A 48 -0.78 -6.28 -5.22
N VAL A 49 -0.23 -5.15 -5.66
CA VAL A 49 0.78 -4.41 -4.92
C VAL A 49 0.40 -2.95 -4.82
N TRP A 50 0.90 -2.33 -3.76
CA TRP A 50 0.82 -0.90 -3.53
C TRP A 50 2.11 -0.39 -2.90
N ILE A 51 2.30 0.92 -2.99
CA ILE A 51 3.46 1.64 -2.48
C ILE A 51 3.09 2.33 -1.19
N LEU A 52 3.84 2.04 -0.14
CA LEU A 52 3.64 2.62 1.19
C LEU A 52 4.94 3.24 1.70
N ASP A 53 4.85 4.26 2.53
CA ASP A 53 5.98 4.62 3.37
C ASP A 53 6.19 3.55 4.45
N ARG A 54 7.34 3.57 5.11
CA ARG A 54 7.67 2.60 6.15
C ARG A 54 6.62 2.54 7.30
N PRO A 55 6.12 3.66 7.84
CA PRO A 55 5.09 3.62 8.88
C PRO A 55 3.79 2.93 8.45
N HIS A 56 3.25 3.23 7.26
CA HIS A 56 2.03 2.58 6.79
C HIS A 56 2.28 1.14 6.34
N HIS A 57 3.47 0.83 5.86
CA HIS A 57 3.87 -0.55 5.57
C HIS A 57 3.88 -1.42 6.83
N ASP A 58 4.50 -0.93 7.91
CA ASP A 58 4.52 -1.64 9.19
C ASP A 58 3.13 -1.75 9.81
N LEU A 59 2.31 -0.71 9.67
CA LEU A 59 0.91 -0.73 10.08
C LEU A 59 0.10 -1.80 9.34
N TYR A 60 0.24 -1.84 8.01
CA TYR A 60 -0.50 -2.75 7.16
C TYR A 60 -0.14 -4.22 7.39
N ASP A 61 1.16 -4.49 7.52
CA ASP A 61 1.67 -5.84 7.81
C ASP A 61 1.35 -6.31 9.25
N GLY A 62 0.72 -5.47 10.07
CA GLY A 62 0.42 -5.77 11.47
C GLY A 62 1.65 -5.73 12.38
N ARG A 63 2.76 -5.13 11.92
CA ARG A 63 3.99 -4.92 12.70
C ARG A 63 3.89 -3.71 13.63
N ALA A 64 2.91 -2.83 13.42
CA ALA A 64 2.58 -1.71 14.28
C ALA A 64 1.08 -1.70 14.64
N PRO A 65 0.71 -1.18 15.83
CA PRO A 65 -0.70 -1.12 16.23
C PRO A 65 -1.48 -0.06 15.45
N PHE A 66 -2.72 -0.40 15.07
CA PHE A 66 -3.63 0.56 14.45
C PHE A 66 -4.05 1.67 15.42
N LYS A 67 -3.79 2.92 15.01
CA LYS A 67 -4.32 4.11 15.68
C LYS A 67 -5.76 4.34 15.21
N ARG A 68 -6.62 4.85 16.10
CA ARG A 68 -8.02 5.19 15.78
C ARG A 68 -8.16 6.11 14.56
N ARG A 69 -7.18 7.00 14.34
CA ARG A 69 -7.11 7.89 13.17
C ARG A 69 -7.05 7.09 11.87
N GLU A 70 -6.16 6.09 11.79
CA GLU A 70 -5.94 5.31 10.58
C GLU A 70 -7.15 4.45 10.22
N LEU A 71 -7.77 3.82 11.22
CA LEU A 71 -9.03 3.11 11.02
C LEU A 71 -10.13 4.03 10.48
N ARG A 72 -10.23 5.25 11.02
CA ARG A 72 -11.22 6.24 10.54
C ARG A 72 -10.96 6.61 9.08
N VAL A 73 -9.70 6.86 8.71
CA VAL A 73 -9.32 7.18 7.33
C VAL A 73 -9.79 6.06 6.39
N LEU A 74 -9.40 4.81 6.67
CA LEU A 74 -9.75 3.67 5.83
C LEU A 74 -11.27 3.47 5.73
N VAL A 75 -12.00 3.57 6.83
CA VAL A 75 -13.47 3.44 6.83
C VAL A 75 -14.12 4.54 6.01
N VAL A 76 -13.66 5.80 6.12
CA VAL A 76 -14.21 6.91 5.33
C VAL A 76 -13.96 6.69 3.84
N GLU A 77 -12.75 6.30 3.45
CA GLU A 77 -12.43 6.04 2.04
C GLU A 77 -13.21 4.85 1.47
N LEU A 78 -13.37 3.77 2.23
CA LEU A 78 -14.22 2.64 1.84
C LEU A 78 -15.68 3.07 1.61
N MET A 79 -16.20 3.94 2.48
CA MET A 79 -17.57 4.45 2.37
C MET A 79 -17.74 5.43 1.20
N ARG A 80 -16.68 6.12 0.77
CA ARG A 80 -16.66 6.95 -0.45
C ARG A 80 -16.66 6.06 -1.68
N TRP A 81 -15.74 5.10 -1.75
CA TRP A 81 -15.64 4.14 -2.84
C TRP A 81 -16.95 3.40 -3.10
N ARG A 82 -17.70 3.01 -2.06
CA ARG A 82 -19.00 2.34 -2.21
C ARG A 82 -20.09 3.20 -2.86
N ARG A 83 -19.93 4.53 -2.88
CA ARG A 83 -20.94 5.48 -3.42
C ARG A 83 -20.66 5.87 -4.86
N GLU A 84 -19.51 5.50 -5.39
CA GLU A 84 -19.12 5.62 -6.80
C GLU A 84 -19.56 4.39 -7.59
#